data_AF-A0A2M9P3H8-F1
#
_entry.id   AF-A0A2M9P3H8-F1
#
_cell.length_a   1.000
_cell.length_b   1.000
_cell.length_c   1.000
_cell.angle_alpha   90.00
_cell.angle_beta   90.00
_cell.angle_gamma   90.00
#
_symmetry.space_group_name_H-M   'P 1'
#
loop_
_entity.id
_entity.type
_entity.pdbx_description
1 polymer ?
#
loop_
_entity_poly.entity_id
_entity_poly.type
_entity_poly.pdbx_seq_one_letter_code
_entity_poly.pdbx_strand_id
1 'polypeptide(L)'
;MDLSRRQASGRLSEVIGEKTVKNDKYFRTLGLRRAAEASYAAYTSEGKEALDVFAEGVNLYIDELKENGKWPVEFTLLGYKPERWTAVDSLTIGKYMAFDLGGNWEDQAFRQYLLQTFPKEKAYDLFPDYPKSAPYIISKEELDIERSFAAAVIPYEFNGSNNWVVSGSKTDSGKPLLADDPHLGLATPSVWYQMHLEAPTVNVSGVIFAGIPGIILGHNEKVAWGVTNTGPDVQDLFIEKRNPENEKEFAFKDKWEKAEIVDEPIKVKDGKTLDYKVTVTRHGPVISEFAGKSG
;
A
#
# COMPACT_ATOMS: atom_id res chain seq x y z
N MET A 1 -7.23 -12.59 -0.71
CA MET A 1 -7.77 -12.12 0.59
C MET A 1 -6.90 -12.58 1.76
N ASP A 2 -6.84 -13.87 2.11
CA ASP A 2 -6.11 -14.31 3.32
C ASP A 2 -4.60 -13.97 3.28
N LEU A 3 -3.93 -14.28 2.17
CA LEU A 3 -2.51 -13.93 1.99
C LEU A 3 -2.27 -12.41 2.06
N SER A 4 -3.18 -11.60 1.50
CA SER A 4 -3.09 -10.14 1.51
C SER A 4 -3.14 -9.57 2.92
N ARG A 5 -4.12 -10.01 3.76
CA ARG A 5 -4.18 -9.58 5.17
C ARG A 5 -2.96 -10.04 5.96
N ARG A 6 -2.42 -11.24 5.66
CA ARG A 6 -1.24 -11.78 6.33
C ARG A 6 0.02 -11.02 5.97
N GLN A 7 0.25 -10.74 4.69
CA GLN A 7 1.37 -9.93 4.24
C GLN A 7 1.34 -8.55 4.91
N ALA A 8 0.22 -7.84 4.79
CA ALA A 8 0.06 -6.51 5.36
C ALA A 8 0.16 -6.50 6.90
N SER A 9 -0.17 -7.61 7.57
CA SER A 9 -0.03 -7.76 9.03
C SER A 9 1.32 -8.32 9.48
N GLY A 10 2.21 -8.69 8.55
CA GLY A 10 3.43 -9.45 8.86
C GLY A 10 3.17 -10.79 9.55
N ARG A 11 2.34 -11.63 8.93
CA ARG A 11 1.87 -12.94 9.39
C ARG A 11 2.00 -14.05 8.34
N LEU A 12 2.85 -13.87 7.32
CA LEU A 12 3.06 -14.88 6.30
C LEU A 12 3.80 -16.10 6.84
N SER A 13 4.74 -15.90 7.79
CA SER A 13 5.54 -16.98 8.38
C SER A 13 4.71 -17.97 9.16
N GLU A 14 3.52 -17.57 9.63
CA GLU A 14 2.57 -18.46 10.28
C GLU A 14 2.10 -19.61 9.38
N VAL A 15 2.11 -19.41 8.05
CA VAL A 15 1.54 -20.35 7.08
C VAL A 15 2.54 -20.81 6.01
N ILE A 16 3.57 -20.01 5.73
CA ILE A 16 4.65 -20.33 4.77
C ILE A 16 5.94 -20.76 5.49
N GLY A 17 6.16 -20.31 6.74
CA GLY A 17 7.33 -20.65 7.54
C GLY A 17 8.49 -19.68 7.39
N GLU A 18 9.72 -20.16 7.64
CA GLU A 18 10.92 -19.34 7.84
C GLU A 18 11.25 -18.41 6.66
N LYS A 19 10.94 -18.83 5.42
CA LYS A 19 11.23 -18.07 4.20
C LYS A 19 10.61 -16.67 4.18
N THR A 20 9.52 -16.46 4.91
CA THR A 20 8.79 -15.18 4.94
C THR A 20 9.03 -14.34 6.19
N VAL A 21 9.94 -14.76 7.08
CA VAL A 21 10.23 -14.04 8.33
C VAL A 21 10.75 -12.63 8.05
N LYS A 22 11.55 -12.43 7.01
CA LYS A 22 12.04 -11.09 6.63
C LYS A 22 10.89 -10.16 6.23
N ASN A 23 9.93 -10.68 5.46
CA ASN A 23 8.74 -9.91 5.07
C ASN A 23 7.87 -9.59 6.29
N ASP A 24 7.71 -10.55 7.21
CA ASP A 24 6.96 -10.30 8.44
C ASP A 24 7.61 -9.24 9.30
N LYS A 25 8.94 -9.30 9.50
CA LYS A 25 9.69 -8.25 10.21
C LYS A 25 9.46 -6.87 9.59
N TYR A 26 9.54 -6.78 8.26
CA TYR A 26 9.30 -5.53 7.53
C TYR A 26 7.90 -4.95 7.82
N PHE A 27 6.83 -5.72 7.58
CA PHE A 27 5.46 -5.22 7.79
C PHE A 27 5.10 -5.03 9.27
N ARG A 28 5.69 -5.81 10.18
CA ARG A 28 5.57 -5.59 11.64
C ARG A 28 6.23 -4.29 12.07
N THR A 29 7.39 -3.97 11.51
CA THR A 29 8.07 -2.69 11.74
C THR A 29 7.24 -1.53 11.23
N LEU A 30 6.75 -1.58 9.98
CA LEU A 30 5.83 -0.55 9.45
C LEU A 30 4.56 -0.42 10.30
N GLY A 31 4.05 -1.53 10.84
CA GLY A 31 2.94 -1.51 11.78
C GLY A 31 1.59 -1.22 11.13
N LEU A 32 1.38 -1.60 9.87
CA LEU A 32 0.14 -1.32 9.13
C LEU A 32 -1.10 -1.87 9.85
N ARG A 33 -0.99 -3.03 10.49
CA ARG A 33 -2.05 -3.61 11.32
C ARG A 33 -2.37 -2.75 12.55
N ARG A 34 -1.36 -2.33 13.32
CA ARG A 34 -1.55 -1.44 14.48
C ARG A 34 -2.19 -0.12 14.05
N ALA A 35 -1.74 0.43 12.92
CA ALA A 35 -2.34 1.63 12.35
C ALA A 35 -3.80 1.40 11.95
N ALA A 36 -4.16 0.22 11.42
CA ALA A 36 -5.55 -0.14 11.07
C ALA A 36 -6.43 -0.22 12.32
N GLU A 37 -5.93 -0.79 13.41
CA GLU A 37 -6.63 -0.86 14.70
C GLU A 37 -6.87 0.54 15.27
N ALA A 38 -5.84 1.40 15.26
CA ALA A 38 -5.97 2.80 15.67
C ALA A 38 -6.98 3.58 14.80
N SER A 39 -6.98 3.32 13.48
CA SER A 39 -7.94 3.96 12.56
C SER A 39 -9.36 3.48 12.83
N TYR A 40 -9.56 2.17 13.04
CA TYR A 40 -10.87 1.59 13.32
C TYR A 40 -11.54 2.26 14.52
N ALA A 41 -10.79 2.56 15.59
CA ALA A 41 -11.31 3.25 16.76
C ALA A 41 -11.97 4.60 16.41
N ALA A 42 -11.41 5.34 15.45
CA ALA A 42 -11.86 6.66 15.01
C ALA A 42 -12.99 6.64 13.95
N TYR A 43 -13.34 5.46 13.39
CA TYR A 43 -14.41 5.38 12.39
C TYR A 43 -15.79 5.64 13.00
N THR A 44 -16.68 6.19 12.17
CA THR A 44 -18.10 6.37 12.53
C THR A 44 -18.79 5.02 12.73
N SER A 45 -19.93 5.02 13.41
CA SER A 45 -20.72 3.81 13.64
C SER A 45 -21.12 3.14 12.32
N GLU A 46 -21.50 3.93 11.31
CA GLU A 46 -21.90 3.46 9.99
C GLU A 46 -20.71 2.82 9.24
N GLY A 47 -19.52 3.43 9.34
CA GLY A 47 -18.31 2.88 8.74
C GLY A 47 -17.88 1.55 9.39
N LYS A 48 -18.03 1.44 10.71
CA LYS A 48 -17.79 0.20 11.47
C LYS A 48 -18.78 -0.89 11.07
N GLU A 49 -20.06 -0.56 11.03
CA GLU A 49 -21.13 -1.48 10.61
C GLU A 49 -20.90 -2.02 9.20
N ALA A 50 -20.55 -1.15 8.23
CA ALA A 50 -20.26 -1.58 6.87
C ALA A 50 -19.08 -2.57 6.79
N LEU A 51 -18.04 -2.36 7.59
CA LEU A 51 -16.89 -3.27 7.67
C LEU A 51 -17.25 -4.59 8.36
N ASP A 52 -18.04 -4.54 9.44
CA ASP A 52 -18.46 -5.70 10.21
C ASP A 52 -19.38 -6.60 9.38
N VAL A 53 -20.38 -6.05 8.68
CA VAL A 53 -21.28 -6.82 7.80
C VAL A 53 -20.51 -7.45 6.63
N PHE A 54 -19.52 -6.75 6.06
CA PHE A 54 -18.63 -7.34 5.06
C PHE A 54 -17.84 -8.53 5.64
N ALA A 55 -17.29 -8.37 6.85
CA ALA A 55 -16.56 -9.43 7.55
C ALA A 55 -17.47 -10.63 7.85
N GLU A 56 -18.73 -10.41 8.23
CA GLU A 56 -19.73 -11.47 8.40
C GLU A 56 -19.93 -12.26 7.10
N GLY A 57 -20.09 -11.60 5.96
CA GLY A 57 -20.21 -12.27 4.66
C GLY A 57 -19.02 -13.16 4.32
N VAL A 58 -17.79 -12.66 4.53
CA VAL A 58 -16.57 -13.47 4.36
C VAL A 58 -16.56 -14.67 5.30
N ASN A 59 -16.97 -14.46 6.54
CA ASN A 59 -17.01 -15.51 7.55
C ASN A 59 -18.06 -16.58 7.28
N LEU A 60 -19.23 -16.20 6.73
CA LEU A 60 -20.25 -17.16 6.30
C LEU A 60 -19.67 -18.13 5.26
N TYR A 61 -18.91 -17.61 4.29
CA TYR A 61 -18.23 -18.47 3.31
C TYR A 61 -17.16 -19.35 3.95
N ILE A 62 -16.37 -18.82 4.91
CA ILE A 62 -15.40 -19.64 5.66
C ILE A 62 -16.10 -20.76 6.43
N ASP A 63 -17.27 -20.52 7.01
CA ASP A 63 -18.03 -21.53 7.75
C ASP A 63 -18.63 -22.58 6.80
N GLU A 64 -19.14 -22.18 5.63
CA GLU A 64 -19.57 -23.10 4.57
C GLU A 64 -18.43 -24.05 4.14
N LEU A 65 -17.22 -23.52 3.96
CA LEU A 65 -16.03 -24.32 3.63
C LEU A 65 -15.66 -25.33 4.74
N LYS A 66 -15.90 -24.99 6.02
CA LYS A 66 -15.69 -25.92 7.14
C LYS A 66 -16.70 -27.06 7.11
N GLU A 67 -17.94 -26.76 6.81
CA GLU A 67 -19.03 -27.74 6.78
C GLU A 67 -18.91 -28.69 5.59
N ASN A 68 -18.64 -28.16 4.40
CA ASN A 68 -18.61 -28.95 3.17
C ASN A 68 -17.22 -29.53 2.84
N GLY A 69 -16.16 -29.05 3.50
CA GLY A 69 -14.78 -29.52 3.31
C GLY A 69 -14.13 -29.12 1.98
N LYS A 70 -14.77 -28.30 1.15
CA LYS A 70 -14.32 -27.92 -0.20
C LYS A 70 -13.34 -26.75 -0.19
N TRP A 71 -12.27 -26.88 0.59
CA TRP A 71 -11.25 -25.83 0.72
C TRP A 71 -10.58 -25.50 -0.62
N PRO A 72 -10.36 -24.21 -0.92
CA PRO A 72 -9.48 -23.81 -2.03
C PRO A 72 -8.11 -24.51 -1.95
N VAL A 73 -7.54 -24.84 -3.11
CA VAL A 73 -6.36 -25.70 -3.22
C VAL A 73 -5.15 -25.15 -2.45
N GLU A 74 -5.02 -23.83 -2.36
CA GLU A 74 -3.95 -23.14 -1.64
C GLU A 74 -3.93 -23.50 -0.15
N PHE A 75 -5.10 -23.59 0.49
CA PHE A 75 -5.22 -23.96 1.90
C PHE A 75 -4.85 -25.42 2.13
N THR A 76 -5.23 -26.30 1.20
CA THR A 76 -4.87 -27.72 1.23
C THR A 76 -3.36 -27.91 1.06
N LEU A 77 -2.74 -27.23 0.08
CA LEU A 77 -1.30 -27.31 -0.19
C LEU A 77 -0.46 -26.73 0.95
N LEU A 78 -0.89 -25.59 1.53
CA LEU A 78 -0.19 -24.94 2.63
C LEU A 78 -0.53 -25.56 3.99
N GLY A 79 -1.51 -26.46 4.07
CA GLY A 79 -1.85 -27.22 5.27
C GLY A 79 -2.38 -26.36 6.42
N TYR A 80 -3.17 -25.32 6.11
CA TYR A 80 -3.80 -24.47 7.13
C TYR A 80 -5.22 -24.09 6.73
N LYS A 81 -6.01 -23.63 7.70
CA LYS A 81 -7.35 -23.06 7.48
C LYS A 81 -7.32 -21.58 7.89
N PRO A 82 -8.02 -20.68 7.16
CA PRO A 82 -8.02 -19.26 7.48
C PRO A 82 -8.73 -19.01 8.82
N GLU A 83 -8.26 -17.99 9.54
CA GLU A 83 -8.96 -17.45 10.71
C GLU A 83 -10.22 -16.69 10.27
N ARG A 84 -11.14 -16.42 11.21
CA ARG A 84 -12.26 -15.54 10.92
C ARG A 84 -11.75 -14.16 10.46
N TRP A 85 -12.48 -13.56 9.53
CA TRP A 85 -12.25 -12.20 9.05
C TRP A 85 -12.79 -11.20 10.05
N THR A 86 -12.08 -10.08 10.23
CA THR A 86 -12.48 -8.96 11.07
C THR A 86 -12.52 -7.66 10.25
N ALA A 87 -13.27 -6.65 10.70
CA ALA A 87 -13.27 -5.31 10.07
C ALA A 87 -11.85 -4.74 9.88
N VAL A 88 -10.99 -4.99 10.88
CA VAL A 88 -9.60 -4.52 10.85
C VAL A 88 -8.79 -5.21 9.74
N ASP A 89 -9.11 -6.45 9.34
CA ASP A 89 -8.40 -7.12 8.24
C ASP A 89 -8.60 -6.37 6.92
N SER A 90 -9.83 -5.89 6.66
CA SER A 90 -10.14 -5.04 5.51
C SER A 90 -9.36 -3.73 5.56
N LEU A 91 -9.32 -3.08 6.72
CA LEU A 91 -8.57 -1.83 6.91
C LEU A 91 -7.06 -2.03 6.76
N THR A 92 -6.53 -3.16 7.22
CA THR A 92 -5.11 -3.50 7.06
C THR A 92 -4.74 -3.65 5.58
N ILE A 93 -5.59 -4.28 4.77
CA ILE A 93 -5.39 -4.34 3.31
C ILE A 93 -5.46 -2.94 2.69
N GLY A 94 -6.42 -2.11 3.12
CA GLY A 94 -6.50 -0.72 2.67
C GLY A 94 -5.23 0.08 2.95
N LYS A 95 -4.64 -0.09 4.14
CA LYS A 95 -3.36 0.54 4.50
C LYS A 95 -2.18 -0.01 3.71
N TYR A 96 -2.20 -1.29 3.38
CA TYR A 96 -1.20 -1.86 2.48
C TYR A 96 -1.26 -1.21 1.09
N MET A 97 -2.45 -1.06 0.51
CA MET A 97 -2.61 -0.37 -0.77
C MET A 97 -2.21 1.11 -0.69
N ALA A 98 -2.54 1.79 0.42
CA ALA A 98 -2.13 3.18 0.62
C ALA A 98 -0.60 3.32 0.76
N PHE A 99 0.06 2.38 1.43
CA PHE A 99 1.52 2.34 1.55
C PHE A 99 2.18 2.08 0.19
N ASP A 100 1.71 1.07 -0.53
CA ASP A 100 2.22 0.66 -1.85
C ASP A 100 2.09 1.79 -2.88
N LEU A 101 0.97 2.50 -2.89
CA LEU A 101 0.71 3.61 -3.82
C LEU A 101 1.29 4.96 -3.35
N GLY A 102 1.70 5.07 -2.09
CA GLY A 102 2.28 6.28 -1.52
C GLY A 102 3.76 6.49 -1.86
N GLY A 103 4.54 5.40 -1.94
CA GLY A 103 5.94 5.41 -2.38
C GLY A 103 6.88 6.39 -1.66
N ASN A 104 7.94 6.79 -2.37
CA ASN A 104 8.89 7.88 -2.08
C ASN A 104 9.97 7.66 -0.98
N TRP A 105 9.77 6.82 0.02
CA TRP A 105 10.80 6.64 1.06
C TRP A 105 12.07 5.93 0.52
N GLU A 106 11.92 4.93 -0.35
CA GLU A 106 13.07 4.23 -0.97
C GLU A 106 13.91 5.19 -1.81
N ASP A 107 13.27 6.08 -2.56
CA ASP A 107 13.93 7.09 -3.37
C ASP A 107 14.69 8.10 -2.50
N GLN A 108 14.11 8.52 -1.38
CA GLN A 108 14.80 9.37 -0.40
C GLN A 108 16.03 8.67 0.20
N ALA A 109 15.90 7.39 0.58
CA ALA A 109 17.01 6.59 1.10
C ALA A 109 18.13 6.42 0.06
N PHE A 110 17.77 6.17 -1.20
CA PHE A 110 18.72 6.03 -2.30
C PHE A 110 19.44 7.36 -2.60
N ARG A 111 18.71 8.48 -2.65
CA ARG A 111 19.30 9.83 -2.78
C ARG A 111 20.30 10.12 -1.67
N GLN A 112 19.95 9.79 -0.43
CA GLN A 112 20.84 9.94 0.72
C GLN A 112 22.09 9.07 0.58
N TYR A 113 21.96 7.81 0.17
CA TYR A 113 23.08 6.91 -0.08
C TYR A 113 24.03 7.47 -1.15
N LEU A 114 23.50 8.03 -2.25
CA LEU A 114 24.31 8.64 -3.31
C LEU A 114 25.11 9.83 -2.79
N LEU A 115 24.50 10.71 -2.00
CA LEU A 115 25.17 11.88 -1.41
C LEU A 115 26.24 11.52 -0.37
N GLN A 116 26.12 10.35 0.27
CA GLN A 116 27.14 9.84 1.20
C GLN A 116 28.29 9.13 0.48
N THR A 117 28.04 8.59 -0.71
CA THR A 117 29.00 7.74 -1.43
C THR A 117 29.78 8.51 -2.50
N PHE A 118 29.17 9.51 -3.12
CA PHE A 118 29.74 10.25 -4.25
C PHE A 118 29.87 11.76 -3.96
N PRO A 119 30.80 12.47 -4.63
CA PRO A 119 30.79 13.93 -4.65
C PRO A 119 29.42 14.45 -5.08
N LYS A 120 28.97 15.54 -4.46
CA LYS A 120 27.63 16.10 -4.67
C LYS A 120 27.30 16.25 -6.14
N GLU A 121 28.19 16.86 -6.91
CA GLU A 121 28.01 17.11 -8.34
C GLU A 121 27.73 15.81 -9.12
N LYS A 122 28.40 14.71 -8.76
CA LYS A 122 28.19 13.39 -9.38
C LYS A 122 26.93 12.67 -8.93
N ALA A 123 26.50 12.87 -7.69
CA ALA A 123 25.22 12.37 -7.23
C ALA A 123 24.06 13.08 -7.94
N TYR A 124 24.17 14.40 -8.15
CA TYR A 124 23.15 15.18 -8.84
C TYR A 124 23.13 14.92 -10.36
N ASP A 125 24.27 14.59 -11.00
CA ASP A 125 24.33 14.16 -12.41
C ASP A 125 23.39 12.97 -12.73
N LEU A 126 22.99 12.17 -11.73
CA LEU A 126 22.11 11.00 -11.90
C LEU A 126 20.61 11.33 -11.87
N PHE A 127 20.23 12.55 -11.51
CA PHE A 127 18.82 12.96 -11.43
C PHE A 127 18.47 13.86 -12.62
N PRO A 128 17.42 13.53 -13.39
CA PRO A 128 17.01 14.36 -14.51
C PRO A 128 16.45 15.69 -14.01
N ASP A 129 17.13 16.78 -14.35
CA ASP A 129 16.55 18.11 -14.26
C ASP A 129 15.62 18.33 -15.44
N TYR A 130 14.43 18.90 -15.19
CA TYR A 130 13.57 19.34 -16.28
C TYR A 130 14.32 20.43 -17.08
N PRO A 131 14.63 20.22 -18.37
CA PRO A 131 15.43 21.18 -19.12
C PRO A 131 14.71 22.54 -19.14
N LYS A 132 15.46 23.63 -18.91
CA LYS A 132 14.88 24.99 -18.94
C LYS A 132 14.21 25.34 -20.27
N SER A 133 14.53 24.61 -21.34
CA SER A 133 13.97 24.74 -22.69
C SER A 133 12.97 23.64 -23.06
N ALA A 134 12.60 22.75 -22.13
CA ALA A 134 11.63 21.70 -22.42
C ALA A 134 10.22 22.30 -22.57
N PRO A 135 9.42 21.80 -23.52
CA PRO A 135 8.13 22.38 -23.87
C PRO A 135 7.10 22.21 -22.74
N TYR A 136 6.41 23.30 -22.40
CA TYR A 136 5.25 23.25 -21.51
C TYR A 136 4.01 22.67 -22.22
N ILE A 137 3.10 22.04 -21.46
CA ILE A 137 1.85 21.40 -21.93
C ILE A 137 0.99 22.30 -22.83
N ILE A 138 1.16 23.62 -22.75
CA ILE A 138 0.58 24.58 -23.70
C ILE A 138 1.72 25.42 -24.29
N SER A 139 2.26 25.01 -25.43
CA SER A 139 3.08 25.86 -26.30
C SER A 139 2.60 25.73 -27.74
N LYS A 140 2.76 26.80 -28.54
CA LYS A 140 2.29 26.89 -29.94
C LYS A 140 3.32 26.37 -30.96
N GLU A 141 4.35 25.66 -30.52
CA GLU A 141 5.47 25.27 -31.40
C GLU A 141 5.30 23.85 -31.94
N GLU A 142 5.64 23.64 -33.21
CA GLU A 142 5.73 22.32 -33.84
C GLU A 142 6.95 21.58 -33.28
N LEU A 143 6.70 20.52 -32.51
CA LEU A 143 7.73 19.68 -31.90
C LEU A 143 8.12 18.53 -32.82
N ASP A 144 9.44 18.35 -33.01
CA ASP A 144 10.03 17.15 -33.62
C ASP A 144 10.06 16.01 -32.58
N ILE A 145 8.94 15.29 -32.53
CA ILE A 145 8.67 14.23 -31.55
C ILE A 145 9.74 13.13 -31.61
N GLU A 146 10.18 12.73 -32.80
CA GLU A 146 11.13 11.62 -32.96
C GLU A 146 12.47 11.92 -32.26
N ARG A 147 12.97 13.15 -32.43
CA ARG A 147 14.20 13.60 -31.77
C ARG A 147 14.03 13.78 -30.26
N SER A 148 12.85 14.22 -29.80
CA SER A 148 12.57 14.45 -28.38
C SER A 148 12.53 13.17 -27.55
N PHE A 149 12.09 12.05 -28.13
CA PHE A 149 12.01 10.77 -27.42
C PHE A 149 13.30 9.93 -27.49
N ALA A 150 14.20 10.21 -28.45
CA ALA A 150 15.45 9.47 -28.62
C ALA A 150 16.42 9.54 -27.42
N ALA A 151 16.26 10.56 -26.55
CA ALA A 151 17.08 10.77 -25.35
C ALA A 151 16.27 10.70 -24.04
N ALA A 152 14.97 10.35 -24.11
CA ALA A 152 14.12 10.33 -22.94
C ALA A 152 14.46 9.12 -22.05
N VAL A 153 14.61 9.37 -20.75
CA VAL A 153 14.56 8.30 -19.75
C VAL A 153 13.12 7.79 -19.73
N ILE A 154 12.89 6.64 -20.35
CA ILE A 154 11.58 6.00 -20.36
C ILE A 154 11.33 5.45 -18.95
N PRO A 155 10.27 5.90 -18.24
CA PRO A 155 9.91 5.34 -16.96
C PRO A 155 9.68 3.83 -17.08
N TYR A 156 9.82 3.11 -15.97
CA TYR A 156 9.57 1.67 -15.92
C TYR A 156 8.22 1.33 -16.59
N GLU A 157 8.23 0.45 -17.58
CA GLU A 157 7.14 0.24 -18.55
C GLU A 157 5.79 -0.19 -17.92
N PHE A 158 5.80 -0.60 -16.65
CA PHE A 158 4.66 -1.14 -15.92
C PHE A 158 4.08 -0.22 -14.85
N ASN A 159 4.49 1.05 -14.81
CA ASN A 159 3.96 2.03 -13.85
C ASN A 159 3.26 3.18 -14.58
N GLY A 160 1.95 3.29 -14.39
CA GLY A 160 1.13 4.33 -15.00
C GLY A 160 -0.36 4.11 -14.75
N SER A 161 -1.18 5.08 -15.14
CA SER A 161 -2.61 4.93 -15.30
C SER A 161 -3.06 6.03 -16.27
N ASN A 162 -4.16 5.81 -16.99
CA ASN A 162 -4.81 6.85 -17.76
C ASN A 162 -6.18 7.18 -17.16
N ASN A 163 -6.56 8.46 -17.16
CA ASN A 163 -7.91 8.87 -16.84
C ASN A 163 -8.36 10.06 -17.71
N TRP A 164 -9.43 9.89 -18.49
CA TRP A 164 -9.97 10.93 -19.35
C TRP A 164 -11.43 11.23 -18.99
N VAL A 165 -11.78 12.52 -19.01
CA VAL A 165 -13.16 12.99 -18.91
C VAL A 165 -13.45 13.94 -20.07
N VAL A 166 -14.50 13.64 -20.83
CA VAL A 166 -14.99 14.49 -21.91
C VAL A 166 -16.30 15.14 -21.46
N SER A 167 -16.36 16.47 -21.50
CA SER A 167 -17.60 17.22 -21.22
C SER A 167 -18.71 16.81 -22.17
N GLY A 168 -19.95 16.72 -21.69
CA GLY A 168 -21.11 16.42 -22.53
C GLY A 168 -21.34 17.40 -23.69
N SER A 169 -20.84 18.64 -23.57
CA SER A 169 -20.84 19.61 -24.68
C SER A 169 -19.98 19.20 -25.88
N LYS A 170 -19.10 18.21 -25.70
CA LYS A 170 -18.19 17.68 -26.71
C LYS A 170 -18.53 16.24 -27.14
N THR A 171 -19.70 15.72 -26.75
CA THR A 171 -20.14 14.35 -27.06
C THR A 171 -21.46 14.39 -27.81
N ASP A 172 -21.67 13.42 -28.71
CA ASP A 172 -22.91 13.33 -29.51
C ASP A 172 -24.15 13.10 -28.62
N SER A 173 -23.98 12.38 -27.51
CA SER A 173 -25.05 12.10 -26.55
C SER A 173 -25.44 13.29 -25.66
N GLY A 174 -24.64 14.37 -25.66
CA GLY A 174 -24.79 15.47 -24.71
C GLY A 174 -24.44 15.10 -23.26
N LYS A 175 -23.91 13.90 -23.00
CA LYS A 175 -23.55 13.40 -21.65
C LYS A 175 -22.03 13.24 -21.50
N PRO A 176 -21.47 13.45 -20.29
CA PRO A 176 -20.05 13.23 -20.05
C PRO A 176 -19.62 11.79 -20.38
N LEU A 177 -18.41 11.63 -20.90
CA LEU A 177 -17.74 10.33 -21.05
C LEU A 177 -16.55 10.28 -20.10
N LEU A 178 -16.37 9.15 -19.42
CA LEU A 178 -15.23 8.88 -18.55
C LEU A 178 -14.54 7.60 -19.03
N ALA A 179 -13.22 7.64 -19.14
CA ALA A 179 -12.36 6.49 -19.34
C ALA A 179 -11.38 6.42 -18.17
N ASP A 180 -11.39 5.31 -17.43
CA ASP A 180 -10.48 5.03 -16.32
C ASP A 180 -9.74 3.73 -16.61
N ASP A 181 -8.42 3.79 -16.60
CA ASP A 181 -7.53 2.73 -17.06
C ASP A 181 -6.31 2.62 -16.13
N PRO A 182 -6.50 2.07 -14.91
CA PRO A 182 -5.44 1.96 -13.92
C PRO A 182 -4.44 0.83 -14.27
N HIS A 183 -3.14 1.13 -14.33
CA HIS A 183 -2.12 0.09 -14.58
C HIS A 183 -1.39 -0.28 -13.30
N LEU A 184 -1.69 -1.47 -12.80
CA LEU A 184 -0.98 -2.09 -11.69
C LEU A 184 -0.35 -3.40 -12.16
N GLY A 185 0.72 -3.81 -11.50
CA GLY A 185 1.40 -5.07 -11.81
C GLY A 185 0.45 -6.26 -11.78
N LEU A 186 0.61 -7.18 -12.74
CA LEU A 186 -0.13 -8.44 -12.75
C LEU A 186 0.27 -9.29 -11.54
N ALA A 187 -0.70 -9.63 -10.70
CA ALA A 187 -0.49 -10.39 -9.49
C ALA A 187 -1.55 -11.47 -9.31
N THR A 188 -1.24 -12.48 -8.49
CA THR A 188 -2.18 -13.50 -8.05
C THR A 188 -2.31 -13.43 -6.51
N PRO A 189 -3.48 -13.08 -5.96
CA PRO A 189 -4.70 -12.70 -6.67
C PRO A 189 -4.57 -11.35 -7.39
N SER A 190 -5.41 -11.14 -8.42
CA SER A 190 -5.53 -9.83 -9.09
C SER A 190 -5.81 -8.74 -8.06
N VAL A 191 -5.22 -7.56 -8.27
CA VAL A 191 -5.45 -6.39 -7.42
C VAL A 191 -6.91 -5.96 -7.52
N TRP A 192 -7.42 -5.83 -8.75
CA TRP A 192 -8.81 -5.45 -9.01
C TRP A 192 -9.71 -6.68 -9.08
N TYR A 193 -10.84 -6.60 -8.37
CA TYR A 193 -11.94 -7.54 -8.45
C TYR A 193 -13.21 -6.80 -8.87
N GLN A 194 -13.81 -7.19 -10.00
CA GLN A 194 -15.03 -6.55 -10.49
C GLN A 194 -16.24 -6.99 -9.68
N MET A 195 -17.09 -6.03 -9.31
CA MET A 195 -18.27 -6.25 -8.48
C MET A 195 -19.40 -5.31 -8.88
N HIS A 196 -20.63 -5.78 -8.72
CA HIS A 196 -21.86 -5.01 -8.79
C HIS A 196 -22.61 -5.21 -7.47
N LEU A 197 -22.99 -4.10 -6.82
CA LEU A 197 -23.75 -4.08 -5.58
C LEU A 197 -25.12 -3.48 -5.85
N GLU A 198 -26.17 -4.24 -5.55
CA GLU A 198 -27.56 -3.82 -5.70
C GLU A 198 -28.34 -4.02 -4.40
N ALA A 199 -29.02 -2.96 -3.96
CA ALA A 199 -29.91 -2.89 -2.81
C ALA A 199 -30.93 -1.76 -3.05
N PRO A 200 -32.01 -1.61 -2.27
CA PRO A 200 -33.03 -0.59 -2.51
C PRO A 200 -32.51 0.86 -2.62
N THR A 201 -31.36 1.16 -1.99
CA THR A 201 -30.71 2.48 -2.00
C THR A 201 -29.35 2.50 -2.68
N VAL A 202 -28.86 1.36 -3.20
CA VAL A 202 -27.52 1.22 -3.76
C VAL A 202 -27.62 0.48 -5.08
N ASN A 203 -27.08 1.06 -6.15
CA ASN A 203 -26.86 0.35 -7.41
C ASN A 203 -25.54 0.85 -8.00
N VAL A 204 -24.47 0.08 -7.83
CA VAL A 204 -23.12 0.55 -8.16
C VAL A 204 -22.27 -0.59 -8.69
N SER A 205 -21.58 -0.32 -9.80
CA SER A 205 -20.74 -1.29 -10.50
C SER A 205 -19.34 -0.75 -10.67
N GLY A 206 -18.35 -1.62 -10.53
CA GLY A 206 -16.96 -1.23 -10.71
C GLY A 206 -16.00 -2.27 -10.17
N VAL A 207 -14.87 -1.82 -9.63
CA VAL A 207 -13.83 -2.68 -9.06
C VAL A 207 -13.55 -2.35 -7.60
N ILE A 208 -13.15 -3.37 -6.87
CA ILE A 208 -12.70 -3.31 -5.48
C ILE A 208 -11.27 -3.85 -5.37
N PHE A 209 -10.58 -3.52 -4.28
CA PHE A 209 -9.48 -4.34 -3.80
C PHE A 209 -10.06 -5.55 -3.06
N ALA A 210 -9.62 -6.76 -3.40
CA ALA A 210 -10.15 -7.98 -2.81
C ALA A 210 -9.98 -7.99 -1.27
N GLY A 211 -11.11 -7.94 -0.55
CA GLY A 211 -11.14 -7.87 0.92
C GLY A 211 -11.40 -6.48 1.49
N ILE A 212 -11.68 -5.48 0.65
CA ILE A 212 -12.15 -4.16 1.07
C ILE A 212 -13.60 -3.98 0.59
N PRO A 213 -14.53 -3.56 1.47
CA PRO A 213 -15.91 -3.29 1.06
C PRO A 213 -16.02 -2.00 0.22
N GLY A 214 -16.97 -2.01 -0.72
CA GLY A 214 -17.34 -0.84 -1.51
C GLY A 214 -16.58 -0.71 -2.84
N ILE A 215 -17.24 -0.11 -3.83
CA ILE A 215 -16.66 0.13 -5.17
C ILE A 215 -15.67 1.30 -5.09
N ILE A 216 -14.40 1.02 -5.42
CA ILE A 216 -13.30 2.00 -5.37
C ILE A 216 -13.28 2.83 -6.65
N LEU A 217 -13.40 2.18 -7.80
CA LEU A 217 -13.49 2.80 -9.13
C LEU A 217 -14.71 2.23 -9.82
N GLY A 218 -15.54 3.07 -10.42
CA GLY A 218 -16.78 2.59 -10.99
C GLY A 218 -17.79 3.67 -11.34
N HIS A 219 -19.04 3.25 -11.39
CA HIS A 219 -20.14 4.12 -11.75
C HIS A 219 -21.47 3.63 -11.16
N ASN A 220 -22.44 4.53 -11.14
CA ASN A 220 -23.86 4.23 -10.97
C ASN A 220 -24.66 4.93 -12.08
N GLU A 221 -25.97 5.06 -11.92
CA GLU A 221 -26.85 5.65 -12.92
C GLU A 221 -26.66 7.17 -13.08
N LYS A 222 -25.96 7.82 -12.15
CA LYS A 222 -25.83 9.28 -12.07
C LYS A 222 -24.41 9.80 -12.22
N VAL A 223 -23.40 9.02 -11.83
CA VAL A 223 -21.98 9.44 -11.82
C VAL A 223 -21.05 8.26 -12.10
N ALA A 224 -19.90 8.56 -12.72
CA ALA A 224 -18.76 7.66 -12.86
C ALA A 224 -17.52 8.35 -12.27
N TRP A 225 -16.60 7.56 -11.73
CA TRP A 225 -15.33 8.03 -11.17
C TRP A 225 -14.23 7.02 -11.39
N GLY A 226 -13.02 7.55 -11.49
CA GLY A 226 -11.78 6.81 -11.67
C GLY A 226 -10.63 7.51 -10.96
N VAL A 227 -9.49 6.85 -10.82
CA VAL A 227 -8.33 7.40 -10.12
C VAL A 227 -7.03 7.03 -10.84
N THR A 228 -6.11 8.00 -10.89
CA THR A 228 -4.72 7.77 -11.28
C THR A 228 -3.82 8.09 -10.10
N ASN A 229 -2.71 7.35 -9.96
CA ASN A 229 -1.70 7.73 -8.98
C ASN A 229 -1.05 9.06 -9.43
N THR A 230 -0.84 9.97 -8.48
CA THR A 230 -0.20 11.27 -8.72
C THR A 230 1.26 11.29 -8.30
N GLY A 231 1.77 10.18 -7.72
CA GLY A 231 3.08 10.13 -7.09
C GLY A 231 3.20 11.12 -5.93
N PRO A 232 2.26 11.14 -4.97
CA PRO A 232 2.25 12.16 -3.94
C PRO A 232 3.41 11.97 -2.96
N ASP A 233 4.01 13.06 -2.50
CA ASP A 233 5.01 13.02 -1.42
C ASP A 233 4.29 12.93 -0.06
N VAL A 234 4.10 11.71 0.44
CA VAL A 234 3.33 11.41 1.67
C VAL A 234 4.10 10.53 2.66
N GLN A 235 5.40 10.35 2.45
CA GLN A 235 6.28 9.59 3.31
C GLN A 235 7.58 10.36 3.53
N ASP A 236 7.97 10.55 4.80
CA ASP A 236 9.19 11.26 5.17
C ASP A 236 10.17 10.31 5.89
N LEU A 237 11.44 10.38 5.52
CA LEU A 237 12.52 9.71 6.27
C LEU A 237 13.25 10.67 7.20
N PHE A 238 13.41 10.23 8.45
CA PHE A 238 14.20 10.91 9.46
C PHE A 238 15.44 10.09 9.81
N ILE A 239 16.60 10.74 9.85
CA ILE A 239 17.81 10.17 10.45
C ILE A 239 17.73 10.40 11.95
N GLU A 240 17.32 9.35 12.66
CA GLU A 240 17.20 9.38 14.11
C GLU A 240 18.59 9.30 14.79
N LYS A 241 18.81 10.12 15.81
CA LYS A 241 20.04 10.08 16.63
C LYS A 241 19.74 9.37 17.95
N ARG A 242 20.23 8.15 18.10
CA ARG A 242 20.09 7.37 19.33
C ARG A 242 21.00 7.91 20.45
N ASN A 243 20.50 7.88 21.69
CA ASN A 243 21.31 8.22 22.85
C ASN A 243 22.38 7.13 23.07
N PRO A 244 23.69 7.48 23.07
CA PRO A 244 24.76 6.50 23.29
C PRO A 244 24.76 5.91 24.71
N GLU A 245 24.13 6.57 25.68
CA GLU A 245 24.03 6.10 27.07
C GLU A 245 22.75 5.31 27.34
N ASN A 246 21.72 5.44 26.50
CA ASN A 246 20.44 4.76 26.65
C ASN A 246 19.82 4.44 25.28
N GLU A 247 19.90 3.18 24.86
CA GLU A 247 19.44 2.74 23.53
C GLU A 247 17.94 2.96 23.25
N LYS A 248 17.15 3.25 24.29
CA LYS A 248 15.69 3.51 24.19
C LYS A 248 15.36 5.00 24.08
N GLU A 249 16.36 5.86 23.95
CA GLU A 249 16.18 7.30 23.81
C GLU A 249 16.73 7.82 22.48
N PHE A 250 16.05 8.82 21.94
CA PHE A 250 16.40 9.46 20.67
C PHE A 250 16.37 10.97 20.83
N ALA A 251 17.25 11.65 20.11
CA ALA A 251 17.33 13.11 20.18
C ALA A 251 16.15 13.75 19.46
N PHE A 252 15.44 14.64 20.14
CA PHE A 252 14.53 15.58 19.51
C PHE A 252 14.80 16.99 20.02
N LYS A 253 15.19 17.88 19.10
CA LYS A 253 15.74 19.20 19.43
C LYS A 253 16.91 19.03 20.42
N ASP A 254 16.86 19.73 21.55
CA ASP A 254 17.93 19.70 22.56
C ASP A 254 17.65 18.70 23.71
N LYS A 255 16.79 17.69 23.48
CA LYS A 255 16.37 16.73 24.52
C LYS A 255 16.43 15.29 24.02
N TRP A 256 16.61 14.36 24.97
CA TRP A 256 16.42 12.94 24.76
C TRP A 256 14.98 12.55 25.07
N GLU A 257 14.29 11.93 24.11
CA GLU A 257 12.94 11.41 24.27
C GLU A 257 12.96 9.89 24.20
N LYS A 258 12.20 9.25 25.10
CA LYS A 258 12.08 7.80 25.14
C LYS A 258 11.23 7.31 23.97
N ALA A 259 11.76 6.36 23.20
CA ALA A 259 10.99 5.64 22.20
C ALA A 259 10.04 4.62 22.84
N GLU A 260 8.94 4.38 22.14
CA GLU A 260 8.05 3.26 22.44
C GLU A 260 8.69 1.97 21.90
N ILE A 261 8.65 0.91 22.71
CA ILE A 261 9.07 -0.43 22.29
C ILE A 261 7.83 -1.29 22.25
N VAL A 262 7.46 -1.73 21.04
CA VAL A 262 6.27 -2.54 20.81
C VAL A 262 6.70 -3.99 20.65
N ASP A 263 6.17 -4.89 21.48
CA ASP A 263 6.39 -6.33 21.35
C ASP A 263 5.52 -6.87 20.20
N GLU A 264 6.16 -7.48 19.19
CA GLU A 264 5.55 -7.93 17.93
C GLU A 264 6.00 -9.37 17.59
N PRO A 265 5.65 -10.38 18.42
CA PRO A 265 6.15 -11.74 18.27
C PRO A 265 5.74 -12.36 16.92
N ILE A 266 6.71 -12.96 16.23
CA ILE A 266 6.49 -13.58 14.91
C ILE A 266 6.36 -15.09 15.09
N LYS A 267 5.15 -15.61 14.92
CA LYS A 267 4.88 -17.04 14.86
C LYS A 267 5.38 -17.60 13.52
N VAL A 268 6.12 -18.71 13.58
CA VAL A 268 6.71 -19.36 12.41
C VAL A 268 6.17 -20.79 12.30
N LYS A 269 5.64 -21.15 11.14
CA LYS A 269 5.18 -22.50 10.84
C LYS A 269 6.30 -23.50 11.08
N ASP A 270 6.00 -24.57 11.81
CA ASP A 270 6.93 -25.65 12.17
C ASP A 270 8.19 -25.19 12.93
N GLY A 271 8.15 -23.96 13.48
CA GLY A 271 9.28 -23.33 14.17
C GLY A 271 8.90 -22.72 15.52
N LYS A 272 9.88 -22.11 16.18
CA LYS A 272 9.63 -21.33 17.40
C LYS A 272 9.13 -19.94 17.05
N THR A 273 8.22 -19.40 17.87
CA THR A 273 7.89 -17.97 17.83
C THR A 273 9.15 -17.16 18.09
N LEU A 274 9.44 -16.21 17.20
CA LEU A 274 10.54 -15.28 17.36
C LEU A 274 10.10 -14.12 18.24
N ASP A 275 10.88 -13.82 19.28
CA ASP A 275 10.76 -12.56 19.99
C ASP A 275 11.23 -11.44 19.06
N TYR A 276 10.33 -10.54 18.73
CA TYR A 276 10.59 -9.43 17.81
C TYR A 276 9.95 -8.18 18.38
N LYS A 277 10.69 -7.08 18.31
CA LYS A 277 10.32 -5.79 18.89
C LYS A 277 10.51 -4.71 17.86
N VAL A 278 9.65 -3.71 17.92
CA VAL A 278 9.69 -2.56 17.04
C VAL A 278 9.89 -1.32 17.88
N THR A 279 10.95 -0.58 17.57
CA THR A 279 11.21 0.74 18.16
C THR A 279 10.43 1.79 17.37
N VAL A 280 9.63 2.59 18.07
CA VAL A 280 8.83 3.68 17.49
C VAL A 280 9.24 4.99 18.17
N THR A 281 9.77 5.92 17.38
CA THR A 281 10.07 7.28 17.82
C THR A 281 8.86 8.17 17.58
N ARG A 282 8.99 9.46 17.91
CA ARG A 282 7.97 10.45 17.58
C ARG A 282 7.68 10.58 16.08
N HIS A 283 8.64 10.27 15.21
CA HIS A 283 8.51 10.42 13.76
C HIS A 283 7.93 9.15 13.12
N GLY A 284 8.01 8.01 13.81
CA GLY A 284 7.51 6.73 13.31
C GLY A 284 8.40 5.56 13.70
N PRO A 285 8.19 4.38 13.10
CA PRO A 285 9.01 3.20 13.36
C PRO A 285 10.44 3.38 12.83
N VAL A 286 11.43 2.89 13.57
CA VAL A 286 12.83 2.86 13.13
C VAL A 286 13.02 1.74 12.11
N ILE A 287 12.84 2.06 10.83
CA ILE A 287 12.80 1.06 9.76
C ILE A 287 14.13 0.33 9.56
N SER A 288 15.29 0.93 9.83
CA SER A 288 16.58 0.24 9.63
C SER A 288 16.77 -0.99 10.53
N GLU A 289 16.08 -1.07 11.68
CA GLU A 289 16.27 -2.14 12.66
C GLU A 289 15.78 -3.51 12.18
N PHE A 290 14.84 -3.57 11.22
CA PHE A 290 14.41 -4.88 10.68
C PHE A 290 15.53 -5.54 9.85
N ALA A 291 16.39 -4.73 9.22
CA ALA A 291 17.43 -5.17 8.30
C ALA A 291 18.76 -5.51 9.03
N GLY A 292 19.02 -4.87 10.16
CA GLY A 292 20.22 -5.08 10.96
C GLY A 292 20.33 -4.08 12.11
N LYS A 293 21.45 -4.10 12.85
CA LYS A 293 21.72 -3.06 13.85
C LYS A 293 21.89 -1.72 13.13
N SER A 294 20.96 -0.80 13.37
CA SER A 294 21.19 0.62 13.09
C SER A 294 22.28 1.11 14.03
N GLY A 295 23.34 1.72 13.50
CA GLY A 295 24.46 2.26 14.28
C GLY A 295 24.04 3.25 15.36
#